data_AF-A0A1F2T771-F1
#
_entry.id   AF-A0A1F2T771-F1
#
_cell.length_a   1.000
_cell.length_b   1.000
_cell.length_c   1.000
_cell.angle_alpha   90.00
_cell.angle_beta   90.00
_cell.angle_gamma   90.00
#
_symmetry.space_group_name_H-M   'P 1'
#
loop_
_entity.id
_entity.type
_entity.pdbx_description
1 polymer ?
#
loop_
_entity_poly.entity_id
_entity_poly.type
_entity_poly.pdbx_seq_one_letter_code
_entity_poly.pdbx_strand_id
1 'polypeptide(L)'
;MRSTVYWLFVVSVALFISGIGFVIAAARTSRQAAPAEAEAPATVPVATVKQIMAGMTQPAATAIYGAVGTVMNAQGVTEIAPETDEEWAALAAQAATLVESGNLLLMGDRPIDRGDWVTMTQSFMAAGQMALKAAQSRSTDGILEAGDVINQSCDTCHERYQRQ
;
A
#
# COMPACT_ATOMS: atom_id res chain seq x y z
N MET A 1 -12.15 67.35 9.67
CA MET A 1 -11.65 66.33 8.72
C MET A 1 -10.72 65.31 9.39
N ARG A 2 -9.65 65.71 10.08
CA ARG A 2 -8.66 64.80 10.72
C ARG A 2 -9.22 63.90 11.84
N SER A 3 -10.16 64.39 12.66
CA SER A 3 -10.83 63.58 13.70
C SER A 3 -11.79 62.52 13.14
N THR A 4 -12.44 62.81 12.02
CA THR A 4 -13.38 61.88 11.36
C THR A 4 -12.65 60.71 10.73
N VAL A 5 -11.50 60.98 10.08
CA VAL A 5 -10.63 59.94 9.50
C VAL A 5 -10.03 59.05 10.58
N TYR A 6 -9.64 59.62 11.73
CA TYR A 6 -9.16 58.85 12.88
C TYR A 6 -10.22 57.88 13.41
N TRP A 7 -11.46 58.34 13.58
CA TRP A 7 -12.55 57.48 14.04
C TRP A 7 -12.91 56.38 13.05
N LEU A 8 -12.91 56.68 11.75
CA LEU A 8 -13.12 55.65 10.71
C LEU A 8 -12.01 54.58 10.73
N PHE A 9 -10.76 54.98 10.96
CA PHE A 9 -9.64 54.05 11.10
C PHE A 9 -9.79 53.16 12.35
N VAL A 10 -10.14 53.74 13.49
CA VAL A 10 -10.37 52.98 14.74
C VAL A 10 -11.51 51.97 14.58
N VAL A 11 -12.63 52.36 13.96
CA VAL A 11 -13.76 51.46 13.69
C VAL A 11 -13.36 50.35 12.71
N SER A 12 -12.61 50.67 11.66
CA SER A 12 -12.13 49.68 10.69
C SER A 12 -11.20 48.64 11.33
N VAL A 13 -10.27 49.08 12.19
CA VAL A 13 -9.37 48.18 12.94
C VAL A 13 -10.15 47.30 13.92
N ALA A 14 -11.13 47.86 14.63
CA ALA A 14 -11.97 47.10 15.56
C ALA A 14 -12.80 46.01 14.83
N LEU A 15 -13.38 46.34 13.68
CA LEU A 15 -14.12 45.38 12.85
C LEU A 15 -13.21 44.29 12.29
N PHE A 16 -12.00 44.63 11.88
CA PHE A 16 -11.03 43.66 11.35
C PHE A 16 -10.58 42.67 12.44
N ILE A 17 -10.27 43.14 13.65
CA ILE A 17 -9.91 42.28 14.79
C ILE A 17 -11.08 41.38 15.19
N SER A 18 -12.30 41.92 15.24
CA SER A 18 -13.50 41.12 15.52
C SER A 18 -13.75 40.06 14.45
N GLY A 19 -13.52 40.38 13.17
CA GLY A 19 -13.64 39.43 12.05
C GLY A 19 -12.65 38.28 12.18
N ILE A 20 -11.39 38.56 12.51
CA ILE A 20 -10.37 37.52 12.76
C ILE A 20 -10.77 36.64 13.96
N GLY A 21 -11.28 37.23 15.03
CA GLY A 21 -11.79 36.50 16.19
C GLY A 21 -12.89 35.51 15.83
N PHE A 22 -13.84 35.91 14.98
CA PHE A 22 -14.90 35.05 14.48
C PHE A 22 -14.39 33.92 13.57
N VAL A 23 -13.42 34.19 12.69
CA VAL A 23 -12.81 33.17 11.83
C VAL A 23 -12.06 32.13 12.65
N ILE A 24 -11.30 32.56 13.67
CA ILE A 24 -10.57 31.64 14.56
C ILE A 24 -11.54 30.79 15.39
N ALA A 25 -12.61 31.39 15.92
CA ALA A 25 -13.62 30.66 16.68
C ALA A 25 -14.34 29.62 15.81
N ALA A 26 -14.77 30.00 14.60
CA ALA A 26 -15.41 29.09 13.65
C ALA A 26 -14.48 27.94 13.24
N ALA A 27 -13.19 28.22 13.01
CA ALA A 27 -12.18 27.20 12.69
C ALA A 27 -11.92 26.22 13.85
N ARG A 28 -12.08 26.67 15.11
CA ARG A 28 -11.97 25.80 16.28
C ARG A 28 -13.20 24.91 16.44
N THR A 29 -14.40 25.46 16.26
CA THR A 29 -15.65 24.69 16.31
C THR A 29 -15.72 23.64 15.21
N SER A 30 -15.28 23.94 13.99
CA SER A 30 -15.25 22.97 12.88
C SER A 30 -14.22 21.86 13.05
N ARG A 31 -13.11 22.09 13.75
CA ARG A 31 -12.16 21.02 14.13
C ARG A 31 -12.66 20.10 15.23
N GLN A 32 -13.65 20.55 16.02
CA GLN A 32 -14.12 19.83 17.19
C GLN A 32 -15.32 18.91 16.88
N ALA A 33 -16.02 19.17 15.78
CA ALA A 33 -16.96 18.23 15.20
C ALA A 33 -16.20 17.18 14.38
N ALA A 34 -15.73 16.12 15.03
CA ALA A 34 -15.39 14.90 14.32
C ALA A 34 -16.67 14.42 13.60
N PRO A 35 -16.63 14.13 12.29
CA PRO A 35 -17.72 13.39 11.66
C PRO A 35 -17.95 12.14 12.50
N ALA A 36 -19.21 11.77 12.76
CA ALA A 36 -19.50 10.44 13.27
C ALA A 36 -18.93 9.46 12.25
N GLU A 37 -17.79 8.85 12.58
CA GLU A 37 -17.10 7.90 11.73
C GLU A 37 -18.06 6.71 11.60
N ALA A 38 -18.67 6.57 10.42
CA ALA A 38 -19.49 5.41 10.12
C ALA A 38 -18.60 4.19 10.37
N GLU A 39 -18.98 3.36 11.34
CA GLU A 39 -18.22 2.19 11.73
C GLU A 39 -17.98 1.35 10.47
N ALA A 40 -16.71 1.15 10.12
CA ALA A 40 -16.36 0.38 8.93
C ALA A 40 -17.03 -0.99 9.03
N PRO A 41 -17.59 -1.52 7.93
CA PRO A 41 -18.23 -2.82 7.95
C PRO A 41 -17.26 -3.86 8.51
N ALA A 42 -17.73 -4.67 9.47
CA ALA A 42 -16.92 -5.69 10.10
C ALA A 42 -16.36 -6.66 9.04
N THR A 43 -15.05 -6.89 9.07
CA THR A 43 -14.41 -7.88 8.20
C THR A 43 -14.85 -9.28 8.62
N VAL A 44 -15.07 -10.18 7.65
CA VAL A 44 -15.41 -11.60 7.89
C VAL A 44 -14.30 -12.49 7.32
N PRO A 45 -13.23 -12.77 8.09
CA PRO A 45 -12.12 -13.59 7.63
C PRO A 45 -12.54 -15.06 7.52
N VAL A 46 -12.51 -15.64 6.32
CA VAL A 46 -12.88 -17.06 6.08
C VAL A 46 -11.70 -18.00 5.90
N ALA A 47 -10.55 -17.47 5.48
CA ALA A 47 -9.36 -18.26 5.19
C ALA A 47 -8.37 -18.28 6.36
N THR A 48 -7.71 -19.42 6.56
CA THR A 48 -6.52 -19.56 7.41
C THR A 48 -5.30 -18.95 6.72
N VAL A 49 -4.22 -18.69 7.49
CA VAL A 49 -2.92 -18.28 6.95
C VAL A 49 -2.45 -19.21 5.84
N LYS A 50 -2.52 -20.54 6.06
CA LYS A 50 -2.11 -21.53 5.05
C LYS A 50 -2.95 -21.45 3.77
N GLN A 51 -4.26 -21.21 3.89
CA GLN A 51 -5.12 -21.03 2.72
C GLN A 51 -4.82 -19.74 1.96
N ILE A 52 -4.48 -18.65 2.65
CA ILE A 52 -4.05 -17.39 2.02
C ILE A 52 -2.74 -17.62 1.28
N MET A 53 -1.76 -18.26 1.94
CA MET A 53 -0.46 -18.53 1.34
C MET A 53 -0.58 -19.41 0.09
N ALA A 54 -1.30 -20.52 0.17
CA ALA A 54 -1.45 -21.44 -0.96
C ALA A 54 -2.38 -20.90 -2.07
N GLY A 55 -3.42 -20.15 -1.71
CA GLY A 55 -4.46 -19.71 -2.64
C GLY A 55 -4.22 -18.35 -3.28
N MET A 56 -3.39 -17.49 -2.68
CA MET A 56 -3.15 -16.13 -3.15
C MET A 56 -1.67 -15.80 -3.23
N THR A 57 -0.93 -15.93 -2.13
CA THR A 57 0.48 -15.49 -2.07
C THR A 57 1.37 -16.28 -3.02
N GLN A 58 1.35 -17.60 -2.94
CA GLN A 58 2.20 -18.47 -3.76
C GLN A 58 1.91 -18.36 -5.26
N PRO A 59 0.65 -18.43 -5.75
CA PRO A 59 0.38 -18.28 -7.18
C PRO A 59 0.75 -16.87 -7.68
N ALA A 60 0.50 -15.82 -6.90
CA ALA A 60 0.89 -14.45 -7.27
C ALA A 60 2.42 -14.30 -7.37
N ALA A 61 3.17 -14.82 -6.39
CA ALA A 61 4.63 -14.82 -6.43
C ALA A 61 5.16 -15.63 -7.63
N THR A 62 4.58 -16.81 -7.89
CA THR A 62 4.94 -17.65 -9.05
C THR A 62 4.74 -16.91 -10.36
N ALA A 63 3.64 -16.16 -10.49
CA ALA A 63 3.38 -15.37 -11.69
C ALA A 63 4.42 -14.26 -11.87
N ILE A 64 4.87 -13.61 -10.80
CA ILE A 64 5.93 -12.59 -10.85
C ILE A 64 7.27 -13.21 -11.25
N TYR A 65 7.66 -14.32 -10.62
CA TYR A 65 8.92 -15.00 -10.92
C TYR A 65 8.98 -15.55 -12.34
N GLY A 66 7.84 -16.01 -12.86
CA GLY A 66 7.74 -16.54 -14.22
C GLY A 66 7.52 -15.49 -15.32
N ALA A 67 7.33 -14.21 -14.95
CA ALA A 67 6.97 -13.19 -15.91
C ALA A 67 8.15 -12.73 -16.77
N VAL A 68 9.36 -12.70 -16.20
CA VAL A 68 10.56 -12.22 -16.88
C VAL A 68 11.70 -13.20 -16.63
N GLY A 69 12.42 -13.58 -17.69
CA GLY A 69 13.59 -14.42 -17.55
C GLY A 69 14.14 -14.95 -18.87
N THR A 70 15.05 -15.90 -18.77
CA THR A 70 15.69 -16.53 -19.91
C THR A 70 15.49 -18.04 -19.85
N VAL A 71 14.96 -18.62 -20.91
CA VAL A 71 14.78 -20.07 -21.05
C VAL A 71 15.80 -20.61 -22.05
N MET A 72 16.56 -21.60 -21.61
CA MET A 72 17.44 -22.38 -22.47
C MET A 72 16.71 -23.65 -22.90
N ASN A 73 16.59 -23.87 -24.21
CA ASN A 73 16.02 -25.07 -24.79
C ASN A 73 16.91 -25.62 -25.92
N ALA A 74 16.48 -26.71 -26.56
CA ALA A 74 17.25 -27.35 -27.64
C ALA A 74 17.46 -26.43 -28.87
N GLN A 75 16.72 -25.33 -28.97
CA GLN A 75 16.77 -24.35 -30.05
C GLN A 75 17.62 -23.13 -29.70
N GLY A 76 18.11 -23.02 -28.45
CA GLY A 76 18.97 -21.94 -27.98
C GLY A 76 18.44 -21.24 -26.75
N VAL A 77 18.75 -19.95 -26.63
CA VAL A 77 18.41 -19.10 -25.49
C VAL A 77 17.30 -18.14 -25.92
N THR A 78 16.16 -18.14 -25.23
CA THR A 78 15.03 -17.23 -25.49
C THR A 78 14.70 -16.44 -24.24
N GLU A 79 14.57 -15.13 -24.38
CA GLU A 79 14.04 -14.26 -23.32
C GLU A 79 12.52 -14.33 -23.29
N ILE A 80 11.94 -14.26 -22.09
CA ILE A 80 10.51 -14.21 -21.84
C ILE A 80 10.23 -12.92 -21.09
N ALA A 81 9.24 -12.16 -21.54
CA ALA A 81 8.70 -10.97 -20.89
C ALA A 81 7.26 -10.74 -21.36
N PRO A 82 6.43 -10.00 -20.60
CA PRO A 82 5.13 -9.56 -21.10
C PRO A 82 5.30 -8.60 -22.29
N GLU A 83 4.54 -8.80 -23.36
CA GLU A 83 4.63 -8.01 -24.59
C GLU A 83 3.42 -7.08 -24.74
N THR A 84 2.25 -7.56 -24.33
CA THR A 84 0.97 -6.85 -24.53
C THR A 84 0.54 -6.06 -23.30
N ASP A 85 -0.31 -5.05 -23.52
CA ASP A 85 -0.91 -4.26 -22.46
C ASP A 85 -1.69 -5.14 -21.47
N GLU A 86 -2.38 -6.15 -22.00
CA GLU A 86 -3.13 -7.14 -21.24
C GLU A 86 -2.23 -8.00 -20.35
N GLU A 87 -1.08 -8.45 -20.86
CA GLU A 87 -0.13 -9.25 -20.07
C GLU A 87 0.53 -8.41 -18.97
N TRP A 88 0.91 -7.16 -19.26
CA TRP A 88 1.42 -6.24 -18.23
C TRP A 88 0.37 -5.93 -17.16
N ALA A 89 -0.89 -5.73 -17.56
CA ALA A 89 -2.00 -5.53 -16.63
C ALA A 89 -2.27 -6.78 -15.77
N ALA A 90 -2.19 -7.97 -16.37
CA ALA A 90 -2.32 -9.23 -15.65
C ALA A 90 -1.20 -9.41 -14.61
N LEU A 91 0.05 -9.09 -14.98
CA LEU A 91 1.18 -9.12 -14.04
C LEU A 91 1.00 -8.12 -12.90
N ALA A 92 0.57 -6.89 -13.20
CA ALA A 92 0.26 -5.89 -12.18
C ALA A 92 -0.84 -6.37 -11.23
N ALA A 93 -1.87 -7.06 -11.73
CA ALA A 93 -2.92 -7.65 -10.90
C ALA A 93 -2.39 -8.75 -9.96
N GLN A 94 -1.41 -9.56 -10.41
CA GLN A 94 -0.75 -10.55 -9.56
C GLN A 94 0.09 -9.87 -8.48
N ALA A 95 0.85 -8.84 -8.82
CA ALA A 95 1.60 -8.06 -7.83
C ALA A 95 0.69 -7.39 -6.79
N ALA A 96 -0.44 -6.82 -7.21
CA ALA A 96 -1.45 -6.30 -6.29
C ALA A 96 -2.02 -7.40 -5.39
N THR A 97 -2.33 -8.58 -5.94
CA THR A 97 -2.80 -9.74 -5.15
C THR A 97 -1.78 -10.15 -4.09
N LEU A 98 -0.48 -10.09 -4.41
CA LEU A 98 0.60 -10.37 -3.46
C LEU A 98 0.63 -9.37 -2.30
N VAL A 99 0.47 -8.07 -2.58
CA VAL A 99 0.41 -7.03 -1.55
C VAL A 99 -0.83 -7.21 -0.67
N GLU A 100 -1.99 -7.42 -1.29
CA GLU A 100 -3.24 -7.58 -0.57
C GLU A 100 -3.29 -8.86 0.26
N SER A 101 -2.63 -9.95 -0.18
CA SER A 101 -2.51 -11.15 0.65
C SER A 101 -1.76 -10.85 1.95
N GLY A 102 -0.77 -9.94 1.93
CA GLY A 102 -0.09 -9.45 3.13
C GLY A 102 -1.03 -8.73 4.10
N ASN A 103 -1.95 -7.89 3.60
CA ASN A 103 -3.00 -7.30 4.43
C ASN A 103 -3.84 -8.39 5.11
N LEU A 104 -4.20 -9.44 4.36
CA LEU A 104 -4.96 -10.56 4.93
C LEU A 104 -4.16 -11.28 6.03
N LEU A 105 -2.85 -11.43 5.91
CA LEU A 105 -2.00 -12.03 6.96
C LEU A 105 -1.95 -11.20 8.25
N LEU A 106 -2.34 -9.93 8.20
CA LEU A 106 -2.39 -9.02 9.35
C LEU A 106 -3.79 -8.88 9.96
N MET A 107 -4.83 -9.48 9.35
CA MET A 107 -6.20 -9.31 9.84
C MET A 107 -6.52 -10.19 11.06
N GLY A 108 -7.21 -9.58 12.03
CA GLY A 108 -7.73 -10.27 13.21
C GLY A 108 -6.62 -10.96 14.01
N ASP A 109 -6.85 -12.22 14.37
CA ASP A 109 -5.94 -13.02 15.20
C ASP A 109 -4.92 -13.83 14.37
N ARG A 110 -4.73 -13.51 13.08
CA ARG A 110 -3.77 -14.21 12.20
C ARG A 110 -2.30 -13.95 12.53
N PRO A 111 -1.87 -12.75 12.96
CA PRO A 111 -0.48 -12.54 13.35
C PRO A 111 -0.06 -13.46 14.49
N ILE A 112 1.02 -14.22 14.28
CA ILE A 112 1.59 -15.09 15.32
C ILE A 112 2.14 -14.25 16.50
N ASP A 113 2.73 -13.10 16.18
CA ASP A 113 3.12 -12.09 17.14
C ASP A 113 2.93 -10.68 16.55
N ARG A 114 3.08 -9.66 17.40
CA ARG A 114 2.92 -8.25 17.01
C ARG A 114 4.23 -7.57 16.60
N GLY A 115 5.34 -8.31 16.55
CA GLY A 115 6.67 -7.79 16.26
C GLY A 115 7.15 -8.25 14.89
N ASP A 116 7.90 -9.34 14.89
CA ASP A 116 8.59 -9.86 13.69
C ASP A 116 7.58 -10.26 12.61
N TRP A 117 6.45 -10.89 12.96
CA TRP A 117 5.43 -11.26 11.97
C TRP A 117 4.91 -10.04 11.22
N VAL A 118 4.56 -8.98 11.96
CA VAL A 118 4.03 -7.74 11.39
C VAL A 118 5.09 -7.05 10.53
N THR A 119 6.32 -6.94 11.04
CA THR A 119 7.43 -6.28 10.35
C THR A 119 7.80 -7.01 9.07
N MET A 120 7.93 -8.34 9.11
CA MET A 120 8.25 -9.16 7.94
C MET A 120 7.11 -9.16 6.92
N THR A 121 5.84 -9.15 7.37
CA THR A 121 4.68 -9.03 6.46
C THR A 121 4.66 -7.66 5.77
N GLN A 122 5.02 -6.58 6.46
CA GLN A 122 5.15 -5.26 5.85
C GLN A 122 6.29 -5.19 4.84
N SER A 123 7.43 -5.82 5.14
CA SER A 123 8.54 -5.95 4.19
C SER A 123 8.13 -6.72 2.94
N PHE A 124 7.38 -7.81 3.12
CA PHE A 124 6.81 -8.60 2.03
C PHE A 124 5.86 -7.76 1.14
N MET A 125 4.96 -6.98 1.75
CA MET A 125 4.08 -6.08 1.01
C MET A 125 4.86 -4.99 0.27
N ALA A 126 5.91 -4.45 0.86
CA ALA A 126 6.77 -3.47 0.20
C ALA A 126 7.48 -4.08 -1.04
N ALA A 127 7.95 -5.32 -0.94
CA ALA A 127 8.52 -6.05 -2.08
C ALA A 127 7.46 -6.27 -3.20
N GLY A 128 6.23 -6.63 -2.84
CA GLY A 128 5.12 -6.71 -3.79
C GLY A 128 4.79 -5.38 -4.47
N GLN A 129 4.91 -4.25 -3.75
CA GLN A 129 4.74 -2.91 -4.34
C GLN A 129 5.83 -2.57 -5.34
N MET A 130 7.06 -3.06 -5.15
CA MET A 130 8.13 -2.92 -6.15
C MET A 130 7.73 -3.63 -7.45
N ALA A 131 7.25 -4.87 -7.37
CA ALA A 131 6.78 -5.62 -8.53
C ALA A 131 5.58 -4.94 -9.20
N LEU A 132 4.64 -4.40 -8.42
CA LEU A 132 3.47 -3.68 -8.94
C LEU A 132 3.90 -2.44 -9.73
N LYS A 133 4.82 -1.63 -9.17
CA LYS A 133 5.35 -0.45 -9.84
C LYS A 133 6.11 -0.83 -11.11
N ALA A 134 6.95 -1.86 -11.05
CA ALA A 134 7.71 -2.35 -12.20
C ALA A 134 6.78 -2.82 -13.32
N ALA A 135 5.72 -3.56 -13.01
CA ALA A 135 4.71 -4.00 -13.97
C ALA A 135 3.98 -2.81 -14.62
N GLN A 136 3.56 -1.83 -13.81
CA GLN A 136 2.91 -0.61 -14.31
C GLN A 136 3.81 0.22 -15.23
N SER A 137 5.12 0.24 -14.97
CA SER A 137 6.11 0.90 -15.81
C SER A 137 6.70 0.02 -16.91
N ARG A 138 6.24 -1.23 -17.05
CA ARG A 138 6.78 -2.23 -18.00
C ARG A 138 8.30 -2.44 -17.89
N SER A 139 8.82 -2.46 -16.68
CA SER A 139 10.25 -2.61 -16.41
C SER A 139 10.59 -4.08 -16.16
N THR A 140 11.20 -4.74 -17.13
CA THR A 140 11.65 -6.14 -17.00
C THR A 140 12.72 -6.29 -15.91
N ASP A 141 13.70 -5.39 -15.89
CA ASP A 141 14.74 -5.37 -14.86
C ASP A 141 14.15 -5.12 -13.47
N GLY A 142 13.16 -4.24 -13.38
CA GLY A 142 12.45 -3.98 -12.14
C GLY A 142 11.64 -5.18 -11.64
N ILE A 143 11.10 -6.02 -12.54
CA ILE A 143 10.42 -7.26 -12.18
C ILE A 143 11.42 -8.30 -11.66
N LEU A 144 12.59 -8.43 -12.31
CA LEU A 144 13.65 -9.33 -11.84
C LEU A 144 14.15 -8.93 -10.44
N GLU A 145 14.47 -7.65 -10.25
CA GLU A 145 14.89 -7.11 -8.95
C GLU A 145 13.82 -7.32 -7.88
N ALA A 146 12.55 -7.01 -8.19
CA ALA A 146 11.46 -7.24 -7.26
C ALA A 146 11.30 -8.74 -6.92
N GLY A 147 11.50 -9.63 -7.90
CA GLY A 147 11.48 -11.07 -7.69
C GLY A 147 12.50 -11.53 -6.64
N ASP A 148 13.74 -11.05 -6.73
CA ASP A 148 14.79 -11.36 -5.75
C ASP A 148 14.42 -10.88 -4.34
N VAL A 149 13.91 -9.66 -4.22
CA VAL A 149 13.50 -9.08 -2.93
C VAL A 149 12.30 -9.83 -2.34
N ILE A 150 11.32 -10.22 -3.17
CA ILE A 150 10.18 -11.04 -2.74
C ILE A 150 10.69 -12.39 -2.24
N ASN A 151 11.62 -13.04 -2.95
CA ASN A 151 12.15 -14.34 -2.54
C ASN A 151 12.86 -14.24 -1.17
N GLN A 152 13.72 -13.24 -0.99
CA GLN A 152 14.39 -13.01 0.28
C GLN A 152 13.39 -12.75 1.42
N SER A 153 12.32 -11.99 1.16
CA SER A 153 11.26 -11.76 2.14
C SER A 153 10.50 -13.04 2.50
N CYS A 154 10.25 -13.92 1.53
CA CYS A 154 9.63 -15.22 1.75
C CYS A 154 10.52 -16.09 2.64
N ASP A 155 11.80 -16.21 2.31
CA ASP A 155 12.77 -17.04 3.03
C ASP A 155 12.93 -16.57 4.48
N THR A 156 13.07 -15.26 4.68
CA THR A 156 13.25 -14.67 6.02
C THR A 156 12.05 -14.96 6.94
N CYS A 157 10.83 -14.80 6.42
CA CYS A 157 9.63 -15.09 7.20
C CYS A 157 9.48 -16.59 7.49
N HIS A 158 9.73 -17.42 6.48
CA HIS A 158 9.58 -18.87 6.59
C HIS A 158 10.64 -19.53 7.48
N GLU A 159 11.87 -19.00 7.53
CA GLU A 159 12.90 -19.48 8.45
C GLU A 159 12.42 -19.40 9.92
N ARG A 160 11.63 -18.37 10.25
CA ARG A 160 11.10 -18.15 11.59
C ARG A 160 9.80 -18.90 11.87
N TYR A 161 8.87 -18.93 10.91
CA TYR A 161 7.48 -19.34 11.17
C TYR A 161 7.03 -20.61 10.43
N GLN A 162 7.75 -21.12 9.42
CA GLN A 162 7.26 -22.24 8.60
C GLN A 162 7.34 -23.61 9.31
N ARG A 163 8.12 -23.72 10.40
CA ARG A 163 8.23 -24.94 11.22
C ARG A 163 7.24 -25.00 12.39
N GLN A 164 6.38 -23.99 12.53
CA GLN A 164 5.35 -23.89 13.56
C GLN A 164 3.97 -24.14 12.95
#